data_AF-A0A9E5EY74-F1
#
_entry.id   AF-A0A9E5EY74-F1
#
_cell.length_a   1.000
_cell.length_b   1.000
_cell.length_c   1.000
_cell.angle_alpha   90.00
_cell.angle_beta   90.00
_cell.angle_gamma   90.00
#
_symmetry.space_group_name_H-M   'P 1'
#
loop_
_entity.id
_entity.type
_entity.pdbx_description
1 polymer ?
#
loop_
_entity_poly.entity_id
_entity_poly.type
_entity_poly.pdbx_seq_one_letter_code
_entity_poly.pdbx_strand_id
1 'polypeptide(L)'
;MGGRTMKAQLSLLLISIQSQLLTLISICFAFFLPISGILLMIGVLICIDTLTGIWKAKKLGDKITSRKLSSIISKLALYEVTVIMFFLIDQFILNDIILTFFSVPFMLTKVVALVLSSIEVMSINENYKVVKGIDLWQSMKLLFARAKDIKDDINKLK
;
A
#
# COMPACT_ATOMS: atom_id res chain seq x y z
N MET A 1 -31.90 0.50 47.33
CA MET A 1 -32.11 0.79 45.88
C MET A 1 -31.01 1.66 45.24
N GLY A 2 -30.29 2.54 45.96
CA GLY A 2 -29.29 3.46 45.36
C GLY A 2 -27.96 2.86 44.85
N GLY A 3 -27.57 1.65 45.29
CA GLY A 3 -26.31 1.03 44.83
C GLY A 3 -26.34 0.52 43.39
N ARG A 4 -27.53 0.19 42.84
CA ARG A 4 -27.69 -0.24 41.44
C ARG A 4 -27.62 0.93 40.46
N THR A 5 -28.18 2.08 40.83
CA THR A 5 -28.17 3.30 40.01
C THR A 5 -26.79 3.92 39.92
N MET A 6 -26.00 3.91 41.00
CA MET A 6 -24.62 4.41 41.01
C MET A 6 -23.70 3.59 40.09
N LYS A 7 -23.82 2.24 40.10
CA LYS A 7 -23.06 1.37 39.18
C LYS A 7 -23.39 1.64 37.71
N ALA A 8 -24.67 1.89 37.41
CA ALA A 8 -25.11 2.23 36.06
C ALA A 8 -24.55 3.59 35.60
N GLN A 9 -24.58 4.62 36.46
CA GLN A 9 -23.99 5.93 36.15
C GLN A 9 -22.47 5.83 35.93
N LEU A 10 -21.76 5.04 36.74
CA LEU A 10 -20.33 4.82 36.58
C LEU A 10 -20.01 4.08 35.27
N SER A 11 -20.81 3.08 34.89
CA SER A 11 -20.64 2.42 33.58
C SER A 11 -20.89 3.35 32.40
N LEU A 12 -21.91 4.23 32.48
CA LEU A 12 -22.19 5.21 31.44
C LEU A 12 -21.05 6.21 31.28
N LEU A 13 -20.47 6.66 32.39
CA LEU A 13 -19.32 7.55 32.39
C LEU A 13 -18.08 6.88 31.75
N LEU A 14 -17.79 5.62 32.08
CA LEU A 14 -16.68 4.87 31.47
C LEU A 14 -16.89 4.68 29.97
N ILE A 15 -18.10 4.33 29.53
CA ILE A 15 -18.43 4.20 28.10
C ILE A 15 -18.28 5.55 27.38
N SER A 16 -18.72 6.64 27.99
CA SER A 16 -18.57 7.98 27.42
C SER A 16 -17.09 8.37 27.26
N ILE A 17 -16.25 8.09 28.26
CA ILE A 17 -14.81 8.34 28.20
C ILE A 17 -14.16 7.49 27.10
N GLN A 18 -14.48 6.21 27.04
CA GLN A 18 -13.99 5.31 25.99
C GLN A 18 -14.40 5.79 24.59
N SER A 19 -15.66 6.21 24.43
CA SER A 19 -16.17 6.76 23.18
C SER A 19 -15.41 8.02 22.76
N GLN A 20 -15.19 8.96 23.67
CA GLN A 20 -14.46 10.20 23.38
C GLN A 20 -12.99 9.92 23.02
N LEU A 21 -12.36 8.93 23.68
CA LEU A 21 -11.01 8.50 23.36
C LEU A 21 -10.94 7.89 21.95
N LEU A 22 -11.91 7.04 21.59
CA LEU A 22 -12.02 6.48 20.25
C LEU A 22 -12.20 7.59 19.21
N THR A 23 -13.05 8.58 19.47
CA THR A 23 -13.24 9.73 18.58
C THR A 23 -11.93 10.50 18.37
N LEU A 24 -11.15 10.75 19.42
CA LEU A 24 -9.86 11.43 19.31
C LEU A 24 -8.89 10.66 18.40
N ILE A 25 -8.80 9.35 18.59
CA ILE A 25 -7.97 8.46 17.75
C ILE A 25 -8.47 8.49 16.30
N SER A 26 -9.78 8.41 16.08
CA SER A 26 -10.37 8.48 14.74
C SER A 26 -10.06 9.80 14.03
N ILE A 27 -10.04 10.93 14.73
CA ILE A 27 -9.65 12.23 14.15
C ILE A 27 -8.18 12.19 13.70
N CYS A 28 -7.28 11.63 14.52
CA CYS A 28 -5.89 11.48 14.14
C CYS A 28 -5.71 10.62 12.88
N PHE A 29 -6.47 9.51 12.76
CA PHE A 29 -6.44 8.67 11.55
C PHE A 29 -7.18 9.30 10.36
N ALA A 30 -8.22 10.09 10.60
CA ALA A 30 -9.00 10.76 9.56
C ALA A 30 -8.12 11.70 8.71
N PHE A 31 -7.11 12.29 9.34
CA PHE A 31 -6.11 13.11 8.65
C PHE A 31 -5.37 12.37 7.52
N PHE A 32 -5.17 11.06 7.66
CA PHE A 32 -4.48 10.23 6.65
C PHE A 32 -5.45 9.60 5.64
N LEU A 33 -6.77 9.81 5.75
CA LEU A 33 -7.75 9.30 4.79
C LEU A 33 -7.44 9.64 3.33
N PRO A 34 -6.97 10.86 2.98
CA PRO A 34 -6.66 11.21 1.60
C PRO A 34 -5.61 10.33 0.94
N ILE A 35 -4.73 9.69 1.73
CA ILE A 35 -3.69 8.77 1.24
C ILE A 35 -3.87 7.33 1.71
N SER A 36 -4.95 7.02 2.43
CA SER A 36 -5.21 5.67 2.98
C SER A 36 -5.16 4.58 1.91
N GLY A 37 -5.68 4.87 0.70
CA GLY A 37 -5.60 3.94 -0.43
C GLY A 37 -4.17 3.69 -0.92
N ILE A 38 -3.30 4.70 -0.86
CA ILE A 38 -1.87 4.57 -1.23
C ILE A 38 -1.14 3.70 -0.21
N LEU A 39 -1.34 3.97 1.08
CA LEU A 39 -0.74 3.20 2.18
C LEU A 39 -1.16 1.73 2.06
N LEU A 40 -2.47 1.46 1.94
CA LEU A 40 -2.99 0.10 1.76
C LEU A 40 -2.40 -0.60 0.53
N MET A 41 -2.33 0.10 -0.61
CA MET A 41 -1.76 -0.47 -1.84
C MET A 41 -0.31 -0.91 -1.65
N ILE A 42 0.52 -0.08 -1.02
CA ILE A 42 1.93 -0.39 -0.75
C ILE A 42 2.04 -1.56 0.23
N GLY A 43 1.28 -1.54 1.32
CA GLY A 43 1.24 -2.66 2.27
C GLY A 43 0.84 -3.98 1.61
N VAL A 44 -0.16 -3.97 0.72
CA VAL A 44 -0.57 -5.16 -0.05
C VAL A 44 0.53 -5.62 -1.00
N LEU A 45 1.21 -4.71 -1.71
CA LEU A 45 2.33 -5.06 -2.60
C LEU A 45 3.48 -5.72 -1.84
N ILE A 46 3.86 -5.18 -0.67
CA ILE A 46 4.91 -5.76 0.19
C ILE A 46 4.48 -7.14 0.71
N CYS A 47 3.21 -7.33 1.03
CA CYS A 47 2.66 -8.64 1.40
C CYS A 47 2.77 -9.64 0.24
N ILE A 48 2.42 -9.24 -0.98
CA ILE A 48 2.56 -10.09 -2.17
C ILE A 48 4.05 -10.41 -2.43
N ASP A 49 4.93 -9.42 -2.38
CA ASP A 49 6.38 -9.59 -2.51
C ASP A 49 6.89 -10.63 -1.50
N THR A 50 6.51 -10.48 -0.25
CA THR A 50 6.84 -11.42 0.83
C THR A 50 6.38 -12.84 0.52
N LEU A 51 5.11 -13.02 0.11
CA LEU A 51 4.56 -14.33 -0.22
C LEU A 51 5.31 -14.96 -1.39
N THR A 52 5.64 -14.18 -2.42
CA THR A 52 6.41 -14.67 -3.58
C THR A 52 7.86 -15.00 -3.22
N GLY A 53 8.48 -14.24 -2.32
CA GLY A 53 9.81 -14.52 -1.79
C GLY A 53 9.86 -15.80 -0.96
N ILE A 54 8.86 -16.02 -0.09
CA ILE A 54 8.71 -17.27 0.69
C ILE A 54 8.50 -18.46 -0.25
N TRP A 55 7.65 -18.29 -1.28
CA TRP A 55 7.40 -19.33 -2.27
C TRP A 55 8.67 -19.71 -3.04
N LYS A 56 9.45 -18.71 -3.48
CA LYS A 56 10.78 -18.92 -4.09
C LYS A 56 11.72 -19.66 -3.14
N ALA A 57 11.84 -19.22 -1.89
CA ALA A 57 12.72 -19.86 -0.91
C ALA A 57 12.35 -21.34 -0.71
N LYS A 58 11.05 -21.65 -0.60
CA LYS A 58 10.57 -23.03 -0.50
C LYS A 58 10.89 -23.86 -1.74
N LYS A 59 10.81 -23.27 -2.94
CA LYS A 59 11.14 -23.95 -4.20
C LYS A 59 12.64 -24.25 -4.32
N LEU A 60 13.49 -23.34 -3.83
CA LEU A 60 14.95 -23.49 -3.85
C LEU A 60 15.51 -24.33 -2.69
N GLY A 61 14.68 -24.63 -1.67
CA GLY A 61 15.13 -25.32 -0.46
C GLY A 61 15.85 -24.42 0.54
N ASP A 62 15.74 -23.10 0.39
CA ASP A 62 16.36 -22.13 1.28
C ASP A 62 15.68 -22.08 2.64
N LYS A 63 16.47 -21.95 3.71
CA LYS A 63 15.94 -21.74 5.06
C LYS A 63 15.34 -20.35 5.20
N ILE A 64 14.09 -20.32 5.67
CA ILE A 64 13.40 -19.10 6.11
C ILE A 64 13.79 -18.87 7.56
N THR A 65 14.43 -17.72 7.84
CA THR A 65 14.88 -17.35 9.18
C THR A 65 14.13 -16.11 9.66
N SER A 66 14.03 -15.94 10.98
CA SER A 66 13.38 -14.77 11.57
C SER A 66 14.02 -13.46 11.12
N ARG A 67 15.32 -13.45 10.81
CA ARG A 67 16.04 -12.28 10.29
C ARG A 67 15.57 -11.88 8.87
N LYS A 68 15.23 -12.86 8.02
CA LYS A 68 14.64 -12.60 6.69
C LYS A 68 13.18 -12.16 6.79
N LEU A 69 12.45 -12.61 7.82
CA LEU A 69 11.09 -12.15 8.05
C LEU A 69 11.06 -10.75 8.68
N SER A 70 12.01 -10.41 9.55
CA SER A 70 12.07 -9.08 10.17
C SER A 70 12.36 -7.96 9.17
N SER A 71 13.08 -8.24 8.07
CA SER A 71 13.29 -7.24 7.02
C SER A 71 12.00 -6.81 6.33
N ILE A 72 10.93 -7.61 6.38
CA ILE A 72 9.60 -7.25 5.86
C ILE A 72 8.98 -6.16 6.72
N ILE A 73 9.07 -6.30 8.05
CA ILE A 73 8.58 -5.30 9.00
C ILE A 73 9.34 -3.98 8.79
N SER A 74 10.66 -4.05 8.60
CA SER A 74 11.47 -2.87 8.27
C SER A 74 11.06 -2.25 6.94
N LYS A 75 10.81 -3.04 5.89
CA LYS A 75 10.35 -2.55 4.58
C LYS A 75 8.99 -1.86 4.70
N LEU A 76 8.02 -2.50 5.35
CA LEU A 76 6.69 -1.94 5.60
C LEU A 76 6.79 -0.62 6.36
N ALA A 77 7.48 -0.60 7.50
CA ALA A 77 7.65 0.62 8.29
C ALA A 77 8.32 1.75 7.49
N LEU A 78 9.41 1.45 6.77
CA LEU A 78 10.12 2.44 5.97
C LEU A 78 9.26 3.03 4.85
N TYR A 79 8.48 2.19 4.15
CA TYR A 79 7.70 2.63 3.01
C TYR A 79 6.50 3.46 3.45
N GLU A 80 5.76 3.00 4.47
CA GLU A 80 4.62 3.72 5.03
C GLU A 80 5.05 5.07 5.64
N VAL A 81 6.13 5.10 6.42
CA VAL A 81 6.67 6.36 6.98
C VAL A 81 7.13 7.30 5.88
N THR A 82 7.77 6.78 4.82
CA THR A 82 8.21 7.60 3.68
C THR A 82 7.01 8.27 3.01
N VAL A 83 5.96 7.50 2.71
CA VAL A 83 4.74 8.03 2.07
C VAL A 83 4.07 9.07 2.96
N ILE A 84 3.97 8.82 4.28
CA ILE A 84 3.43 9.77 5.24
C ILE A 84 4.26 11.06 5.26
N MET A 85 5.58 10.98 5.30
CA MET A 85 6.45 12.17 5.32
C MET A 85 6.29 13.01 4.05
N PHE A 86 6.26 12.38 2.88
CA PHE A 86 6.02 13.09 1.62
C PHE A 86 4.61 13.67 1.52
N PHE A 87 3.61 12.99 2.10
CA PHE A 87 2.27 13.53 2.23
C PHE A 87 2.21 14.78 3.10
N LEU A 88 2.92 14.82 4.23
CA LEU A 88 2.99 16.02 5.06
C LEU A 88 3.65 17.18 4.30
N ILE A 89 4.72 16.91 3.55
CA ILE A 89 5.37 17.91 2.71
C ILE A 89 4.42 18.41 1.63
N ASP A 90 3.72 17.52 0.94
CA ASP A 90 2.70 17.91 -0.04
C ASP A 90 1.63 18.77 0.62
N GLN A 91 0.97 18.27 1.64
CA GLN A 91 -0.17 18.92 2.31
C GLN A 91 0.17 20.32 2.83
N PHE A 92 1.32 20.50 3.49
CA PHE A 92 1.63 21.73 4.19
C PHE A 92 2.51 22.70 3.40
N ILE A 93 3.21 22.24 2.36
CA ILE A 93 4.22 23.05 1.67
C ILE A 93 3.92 23.16 0.17
N LEU A 94 3.65 22.03 -0.51
CA LEU A 94 3.67 22.00 -1.98
C LEU A 94 2.31 22.02 -2.64
N ASN A 95 1.24 21.58 -1.98
CA ASN A 95 -0.03 21.28 -2.64
C ASN A 95 -0.64 22.52 -3.31
N ASP A 96 -0.58 23.69 -2.67
CA ASP A 96 -1.08 24.94 -3.26
C ASP A 96 -0.29 25.37 -4.51
N ILE A 97 1.03 25.20 -4.47
CA ILE A 97 1.92 25.49 -5.61
C ILE A 97 1.64 24.51 -6.74
N ILE A 98 1.57 23.21 -6.45
CA ILE A 98 1.33 22.18 -7.47
C ILE A 98 -0.04 22.34 -8.10
N LEU A 99 -1.09 22.62 -7.31
CA LEU A 99 -2.45 22.81 -7.81
C LEU A 99 -2.60 24.02 -8.74
N THR A 100 -1.67 24.98 -8.69
CA THR A 100 -1.61 26.12 -9.62
C THR A 100 -1.23 25.68 -11.04
N PHE A 101 -0.40 24.63 -11.18
CA PHE A 101 0.10 24.16 -12.48
C PHE A 101 -0.54 22.84 -12.93
N PHE A 102 -0.96 22.00 -11.98
CA PHE A 102 -1.48 20.66 -12.22
C PHE A 102 -2.73 20.42 -11.37
N SER A 103 -3.83 19.97 -11.96
CA SER A 103 -5.08 19.67 -11.22
C SER A 103 -5.02 18.32 -10.46
N VAL A 104 -3.84 17.94 -9.95
CA VAL A 104 -3.60 16.67 -9.26
C VAL A 104 -3.12 16.93 -7.84
N PRO A 105 -3.96 16.72 -6.80
CA PRO A 105 -3.55 16.88 -5.42
C PRO A 105 -2.58 15.77 -4.99
N PHE A 106 -1.68 16.09 -4.05
CA PHE A 106 -0.67 15.16 -3.49
C PHE A 106 0.19 14.50 -4.57
N MET A 107 0.58 15.28 -5.58
CA MET A 107 1.28 14.77 -6.75
C MET A 107 2.63 14.14 -6.38
N LEU A 108 3.40 14.75 -5.47
CA LEU A 108 4.69 14.21 -5.04
C LEU A 108 4.51 12.88 -4.32
N THR A 109 3.53 12.80 -3.42
CA THR A 109 3.16 11.58 -2.69
C THR A 109 2.79 10.45 -3.66
N LYS A 110 2.01 10.76 -4.70
CA LYS A 110 1.64 9.79 -5.74
C LYS A 110 2.85 9.32 -6.55
N VAL A 111 3.76 10.22 -6.88
CA VAL A 111 5.01 9.88 -7.59
C VAL A 111 5.89 8.98 -6.73
N VAL A 112 6.07 9.30 -5.45
CA VAL A 112 6.82 8.46 -4.51
C VAL A 112 6.16 7.08 -4.37
N ALA A 113 4.84 7.02 -4.23
CA ALA A 113 4.10 5.78 -4.18
C ALA A 113 4.28 4.94 -5.45
N LEU A 114 4.29 5.56 -6.63
CA LEU A 114 4.55 4.90 -7.90
C LEU A 114 5.95 4.28 -7.93
N VAL A 115 6.97 5.00 -7.46
CA VAL A 115 8.35 4.51 -7.40
C VAL A 115 8.45 3.32 -6.44
N LEU A 116 7.93 3.44 -5.22
CA LEU A 116 7.93 2.35 -4.24
C LEU A 116 7.19 1.11 -4.75
N SER A 117 6.03 1.32 -5.37
CA SER A 117 5.24 0.22 -5.97
C SER A 117 6.02 -0.47 -7.10
N SER A 118 6.75 0.31 -7.91
CA SER A 118 7.57 -0.23 -8.99
C SER A 118 8.70 -1.11 -8.46
N ILE A 119 9.34 -0.73 -7.36
CA ILE A 119 10.38 -1.54 -6.70
C ILE A 119 9.81 -2.90 -6.26
N GLU A 120 8.64 -2.91 -5.63
CA GLU A 120 8.00 -4.16 -5.19
C GLU A 120 7.55 -5.03 -6.37
N VAL A 121 7.00 -4.44 -7.43
CA VAL A 121 6.63 -5.19 -8.65
C VAL A 121 7.85 -5.84 -9.29
N MET A 122 8.99 -5.14 -9.34
CA MET A 122 10.24 -5.70 -9.86
C MET A 122 10.73 -6.86 -9.00
N SER A 123 10.70 -6.71 -7.66
CA SER A 123 11.05 -7.77 -6.71
C SER A 123 10.15 -9.01 -6.88
N ILE A 124 8.84 -8.81 -7.05
CA ILE A 124 7.88 -9.88 -7.35
C ILE A 124 8.23 -10.58 -8.67
N ASN A 125 8.54 -9.83 -9.73
CA ASN A 125 8.92 -10.41 -11.02
C ASN A 125 10.18 -11.27 -10.90
N GLU A 126 11.19 -10.81 -10.15
CA GLU A 126 12.39 -11.61 -9.88
C GLU A 126 12.05 -12.92 -9.16
N ASN A 127 11.22 -12.87 -8.13
CA ASN A 127 10.79 -14.05 -7.40
C ASN A 127 10.01 -15.02 -8.31
N TYR A 128 9.10 -14.50 -9.12
CA TYR A 128 8.31 -15.28 -10.06
C TYR A 128 9.15 -15.92 -11.15
N LYS A 129 10.09 -15.17 -11.74
CA LYS A 129 11.00 -15.63 -12.79
C LYS A 129 11.87 -16.79 -12.33
N VAL A 130 12.37 -16.75 -11.09
CA VAL A 130 13.14 -17.86 -10.52
C VAL A 130 12.30 -19.14 -10.39
N VAL A 131 11.02 -19.02 -10.01
CA VAL A 131 10.18 -20.20 -9.77
C VAL A 131 9.58 -20.77 -11.05
N LYS A 132 9.20 -19.93 -12.01
CA LYS A 132 8.48 -20.34 -13.23
C LYS A 132 9.33 -20.32 -14.49
N GLY A 133 10.51 -19.69 -14.47
CA GLY A 133 11.33 -19.48 -15.67
C GLY A 133 10.73 -18.49 -16.67
N ILE A 134 9.61 -17.84 -16.32
CA ILE A 134 8.87 -16.91 -17.17
C ILE A 134 9.08 -15.50 -16.62
N ASP A 135 9.46 -14.58 -17.50
CA ASP A 135 9.56 -13.16 -17.18
C ASP A 135 8.18 -12.49 -17.35
N LEU A 136 7.59 -11.98 -16.27
CA LEU A 136 6.26 -11.36 -16.31
C LEU A 136 6.27 -10.12 -17.20
N TRP A 137 7.39 -9.37 -17.23
CA TRP A 137 7.52 -8.18 -18.05
C TRP A 137 7.49 -8.51 -19.54
N GLN A 138 8.21 -9.56 -19.94
CA GLN A 138 8.19 -10.05 -21.32
C GLN A 138 6.81 -10.61 -21.69
N SER A 139 6.19 -11.37 -20.79
CA SER A 139 4.86 -11.94 -20.99
C SER A 139 3.82 -10.84 -21.18
N MET A 140 3.88 -9.78 -20.37
CA MET A 140 3.00 -8.63 -20.50
C MET A 140 3.23 -7.87 -21.81
N LYS A 141 4.48 -7.63 -22.23
CA LYS A 141 4.78 -7.03 -23.54
C LYS A 141 4.20 -7.84 -24.69
N LEU A 142 4.31 -9.16 -24.60
CA LEU A 142 3.79 -10.07 -25.62
C LEU A 142 2.26 -10.08 -25.67
N LEU A 143 1.59 -9.95 -24.52
CA LEU A 143 0.14 -9.76 -24.44
C LEU A 143 -0.31 -8.43 -25.08
N PHE A 144 0.38 -7.31 -24.79
CA PHE A 144 0.07 -6.02 -25.40
C PHE A 144 0.30 -6.01 -26.92
N ALA A 145 1.38 -6.64 -27.40
CA ALA A 145 1.63 -6.79 -28.83
C ALA A 145 0.49 -7.56 -29.52
N ARG A 146 0.09 -8.71 -28.96
CA ARG A 146 -1.04 -9.48 -29.50
C ARG A 146 -2.36 -8.72 -29.48
N ALA A 147 -2.64 -7.97 -28.42
CA ALA A 147 -3.85 -7.16 -28.34
C ALA A 147 -3.88 -6.06 -29.41
N LYS A 148 -2.71 -5.49 -29.74
CA LYS A 148 -2.56 -4.53 -30.83
C LYS A 148 -2.78 -5.19 -32.19
N ASP A 149 -2.18 -6.35 -32.43
CA ASP A 149 -2.34 -7.10 -33.68
C ASP A 149 -3.81 -7.47 -33.93
N ILE A 150 -4.54 -7.95 -32.91
CA ILE A 150 -5.97 -8.25 -33.00
C ILE A 150 -6.79 -7.01 -33.36
N LYS A 151 -6.46 -5.85 -32.76
CA LYS A 151 -7.13 -4.58 -33.07
C LYS A 151 -6.88 -4.16 -34.52
N ASP A 152 -5.66 -4.33 -35.01
CA ASP A 152 -5.29 -3.98 -36.38
C ASP A 152 -5.96 -4.91 -37.40
N ASP A 153 -6.09 -6.20 -37.09
CA ASP A 153 -6.81 -7.17 -37.93
C ASP A 153 -8.32 -6.89 -38.00
N ILE A 154 -8.96 -6.53 -36.88
CA ILE A 154 -10.38 -6.12 -36.87
C ILE A 154 -10.59 -4.85 -37.70
N ASN A 155 -9.66 -3.90 -37.65
CA ASN A 155 -9.75 -2.66 -38.44
C ASN A 155 -9.57 -2.90 -39.94
N LYS A 156 -8.82 -3.93 -40.36
CA LYS A 156 -8.66 -4.31 -41.76
C LYS A 156 -9.87 -5.05 -42.35
N LEU A 157 -10.72 -5.61 -41.49
CA LEU A 157 -11.96 -6.32 -41.87
C LEU A 157 -13.19 -5.41 -41.92
N LYS A 158 -13.06 -4.14 -41.50
CA LYS A 158 -14.07 -3.08 -41.62
C LYS A 158 -13.80 -2.23 -42.86
#